data_AF-U1EZ01-F1
#
_entry.id   AF-U1EZ01-F1
#
_cell.length_a   1.000
_cell.length_b   1.000
_cell.length_c   1.000
_cell.angle_alpha   90.00
_cell.angle_beta   90.00
_cell.angle_gamma   90.00
#
_symmetry.space_group_name_H-M   'P 1'
#
loop_
_entity.id
_entity.type
_entity.pdbx_description
1 polymer ?
#
loop_
_entity_poly.entity_id
_entity_poly.type
_entity_poly.pdbx_seq_one_letter_code
_entity_poly.pdbx_strand_id
1 'polypeptide(L)'
;RTEFDASLTARVQKVLEETIGKTPILSTGAGHDAAVLAADVPTAMVFVRNPTGSSHTPTECATDEDCRAGVRGLAAVLKDVMLNGVAAGNSCRTEGLGTSHG
;
A
#
# COMPACT_ATOMS: atom_id res chain seq x y z
N ARG A 1 4.98 -2.66 -13.64
CA ARG A 1 4.90 -1.82 -12.41
C ARG A 1 3.45 -1.86 -11.96
N THR A 2 3.19 -2.34 -10.76
CA THR A 2 1.81 -2.39 -10.23
C THR A 2 1.44 -1.01 -9.72
N GLU A 3 0.25 -0.53 -10.08
CA GLU A 3 -0.34 0.68 -9.52
C GLU A 3 -1.35 0.29 -8.44
N PHE A 4 -1.27 0.96 -7.30
CA PHE A 4 -2.20 0.83 -6.18
C PHE A 4 -3.24 1.96 -6.24
N ASP A 5 -4.38 1.79 -5.58
CA ASP A 5 -5.43 2.80 -5.59
C ASP A 5 -4.93 4.11 -4.96
N ALA A 6 -4.90 5.17 -5.77
CA ALA A 6 -4.30 6.44 -5.37
C ALA A 6 -5.08 7.13 -4.23
N SER A 7 -6.41 7.01 -4.22
CA SER A 7 -7.26 7.60 -3.19
C SER A 7 -7.07 6.87 -1.86
N LEU A 8 -7.08 5.54 -1.89
CA LEU A 8 -6.80 4.71 -0.73
C LEU A 8 -5.37 4.93 -0.22
N THR A 9 -4.39 5.03 -1.11
CA THR A 9 -2.99 5.31 -0.73
C THR A 9 -2.84 6.64 -0.02
N ALA A 10 -3.43 7.72 -0.56
CA ALA A 10 -3.41 9.05 0.08
C ALA A 10 -4.12 9.04 1.44
N ARG A 11 -5.22 8.30 1.55
CA ARG A 11 -5.96 8.14 2.80
C ARG A 11 -5.16 7.37 3.85
N VAL A 12 -4.54 6.26 3.46
CA VAL A 12 -3.63 5.47 4.31
C VAL A 12 -2.49 6.36 4.82
N GLN A 13 -1.84 7.12 3.93
CA GLN A 13 -0.78 8.05 4.32
C GLN A 13 -1.26 9.04 5.39
N LYS A 14 -2.42 9.69 5.17
CA LYS A 14 -2.99 10.65 6.12
C LYS A 14 -3.19 10.01 7.50
N VAL A 15 -3.81 8.83 7.57
CA VAL A 15 -4.05 8.13 8.84
C VAL A 15 -2.74 7.75 9.52
N LEU A 16 -1.74 7.31 8.76
CA LEU A 16 -0.41 7.00 9.31
C LEU A 16 0.27 8.26 9.83
N GLU A 17 0.20 9.39 9.13
CA GLU A 17 0.78 10.66 9.58
C GLU A 17 0.16 11.16 10.88
N GLU A 18 -1.16 11.01 11.04
CA GLU A 18 -1.86 11.34 12.29
C GLU A 18 -1.54 10.38 13.45
N THR A 19 -1.20 9.12 13.15
CA THR A 19 -1.03 8.06 14.17
C THR A 19 0.42 7.88 14.61
N ILE A 20 1.36 7.90 13.67
CA ILE A 20 2.77 7.55 13.88
C ILE A 20 3.74 8.62 13.36
N GLY A 21 3.22 9.73 12.83
CA GLY A 21 4.02 10.82 12.28
C GLY A 21 4.40 10.63 10.81
N LYS A 22 5.26 11.52 10.31
CA LYS A 22 5.59 11.65 8.88
C LYS A 22 5.86 10.30 8.21
N THR A 23 5.07 9.99 7.19
CA THR A 23 5.11 8.71 6.47
C THR A 23 5.22 8.97 4.97
N PRO A 24 6.38 8.70 4.33
CA PRO A 24 6.54 8.94 2.91
C PRO A 24 5.81 7.88 2.07
N ILE A 25 5.34 8.28 0.89
CA ILE A 25 4.86 7.34 -0.14
C ILE A 25 6.08 6.75 -0.87
N LEU A 26 6.13 5.41 -0.93
CA LEU A 26 7.19 4.66 -1.60
C LEU A 26 6.58 3.75 -2.66
N SER A 27 7.26 3.60 -3.80
CA SER A 27 6.98 2.53 -4.75
C SER A 27 7.63 1.23 -4.29
N THR A 28 6.95 0.09 -4.49
CA THR A 28 7.58 -1.23 -4.31
C THR A 28 8.15 -1.74 -5.63
N GLY A 29 9.38 -2.26 -5.58
CA GLY A 29 10.00 -3.02 -6.66
C GLY A 29 9.81 -4.53 -6.53
N ALA A 30 9.32 -5.00 -5.38
CA ALA A 30 9.11 -6.42 -5.10
C ALA A 30 7.68 -6.86 -5.48
N GLY A 31 7.54 -8.12 -5.84
CA GLY A 31 6.23 -8.75 -6.01
C GLY A 31 5.57 -9.02 -4.67
N HIS A 32 4.28 -8.70 -4.54
CA HIS A 32 3.46 -9.00 -3.37
C HIS A 32 2.08 -9.48 -3.84
N ASP A 33 1.40 -10.29 -3.04
CA ASP A 33 0.01 -10.71 -3.34
C ASP A 33 -0.92 -9.51 -3.53
N ALA A 34 -0.63 -8.40 -2.83
CA ALA A 34 -1.32 -7.12 -3.00
C ALA A 34 -1.32 -6.64 -4.46
N ALA A 35 -0.27 -6.92 -5.23
CA ALA A 35 -0.22 -6.56 -6.64
C ALA A 35 -1.17 -7.37 -7.51
N VAL A 36 -1.45 -8.62 -7.14
CA VAL A 36 -2.48 -9.45 -7.79
C VAL A 36 -3.86 -8.93 -7.42
N LEU A 37 -4.10 -8.67 -6.13
CA LEU A 37 -5.38 -8.16 -5.62
C LEU A 37 -5.74 -6.78 -6.17
N ALA A 38 -4.75 -5.94 -6.46
CA ALA A 38 -4.95 -4.61 -7.03
C ALA A 38 -5.68 -4.61 -8.38
N ALA A 39 -5.73 -5.73 -9.09
CA ALA A 39 -6.50 -5.87 -10.32
C ALA A 39 -8.02 -5.91 -10.08
N ASP A 40 -8.46 -6.38 -8.91
CA ASP A 40 -9.86 -6.68 -8.62
C ASP A 40 -10.45 -5.80 -7.52
N VAL A 41 -9.63 -5.34 -6.56
CA VAL A 41 -10.08 -4.57 -5.40
C VAL A 41 -9.16 -3.39 -5.09
N PRO A 42 -9.70 -2.27 -4.57
CA PRO A 42 -8.87 -1.17 -4.10
C PRO A 42 -7.85 -1.67 -3.07
N THR A 43 -6.57 -1.49 -3.38
CA THR A 43 -5.46 -2.04 -2.60
C THR A 43 -4.43 -0.97 -2.32
N ALA A 44 -3.87 -0.96 -1.11
CA ALA A 44 -2.74 -0.16 -0.69
C ALA A 44 -1.88 -0.96 0.30
N MET A 45 -0.61 -0.60 0.47
CA MET A 45 0.33 -1.28 1.36
C MET A 45 0.91 -0.33 2.41
N VAL A 46 1.20 -0.85 3.60
CA VAL A 46 1.94 -0.16 4.66
C VAL A 46 3.29 -0.84 4.84
N PHE A 47 4.37 -0.07 4.73
CA PHE A 47 5.73 -0.56 4.93
C PHE A 47 6.22 -0.26 6.35
N VAL A 48 6.99 -1.19 6.90
CA VAL A 48 7.73 -1.00 8.16
C VAL A 48 9.19 -0.73 7.83
N ARG A 49 9.83 0.17 8.57
CA ARG A 49 11.25 0.46 8.38
C ARG A 49 12.09 -0.77 8.66
N ASN A 50 13.02 -1.05 7.76
CA ASN A 50 14.11 -1.99 7.94
C ASN A 50 15.41 -1.18 7.98
N PRO A 51 16.10 -1.06 9.13
CA PRO A 51 17.29 -0.22 9.28
C PRO A 51 18.43 -0.58 8.31
N THR A 52 18.50 -1.84 7.86
CA THR A 52 19.56 -2.31 6.96
C THR A 52 19.24 -2.09 5.49
N GLY A 53 17.97 -1.88 5.15
CA GLY A 53 17.48 -1.85 3.77
C GLY A 53 17.69 -3.16 2.99
N SER A 54 18.21 -4.21 3.62
CA SER A 54 18.46 -5.51 3.01
C SER A 54 17.27 -6.43 3.22
N SER A 55 16.92 -7.20 2.20
CA SER A 55 15.88 -8.22 2.28
C SER A 55 16.40 -9.54 1.72
N HIS A 56 15.85 -10.67 2.19
CA HIS A 56 16.33 -12.02 1.90
C HIS A 56 17.78 -12.28 2.33
N THR A 57 18.23 -11.61 3.40
CA THR A 57 19.55 -11.83 3.99
C THR A 57 19.41 -12.12 5.49
N PRO A 58 20.38 -12.81 6.12
CA PRO A 58 20.37 -13.00 7.58
C PRO A 58 20.40 -11.68 8.38
N THR A 59 20.76 -10.58 7.74
CA THR A 59 20.83 -9.24 8.33
C THR A 59 19.51 -8.47 8.20
N GLU A 60 18.52 -9.00 7.47
CA GLU A 60 17.18 -8.41 7.38
C GLU A 60 16.54 -8.34 8.76
N CYS A 61 16.17 -7.13 9.19
CA CYS A 61 15.51 -6.93 10.47
C CYS A 61 14.63 -5.68 10.46
N ALA A 62 13.63 -5.69 11.33
CA ALA A 62 12.90 -4.50 11.73
C ALA A 62 13.05 -4.38 13.25
N THR A 63 13.21 -3.16 13.76
CA THR A 63 13.30 -2.99 15.21
C THR A 63 11.94 -3.25 15.83
N ASP A 64 11.96 -3.65 17.08
CA ASP A 64 10.77 -3.79 17.92
C ASP A 64 9.90 -2.53 17.94
N GLU A 65 10.54 -1.35 17.91
CA GLU A 65 9.87 -0.06 17.84
C GLU A 65 9.18 0.15 16.48
N ASP A 66 9.88 -0.15 15.38
CA ASP A 66 9.34 -0.05 14.02
C ASP A 66 8.17 -1.02 13.81
N CYS A 67 8.31 -2.27 14.28
CA CYS A 67 7.24 -3.26 14.25
C CYS A 67 6.01 -2.78 15.01
N ARG A 68 6.18 -2.26 16.24
CA ARG A 68 5.07 -1.71 17.03
C ARG A 68 4.43 -0.49 16.36
N ALA A 69 5.22 0.39 15.74
CA ALA A 69 4.70 1.51 14.97
C ALA A 69 3.89 1.04 13.75
N GLY A 70 4.38 0.03 13.03
CA GLY A 70 3.68 -0.59 11.91
C GLY A 70 2.33 -1.18 12.31
N VAL A 71 2.29 -1.95 13.41
CA VAL A 71 1.05 -2.53 13.93
C VAL A 71 0.05 -1.45 14.37
N ARG A 72 0.51 -0.40 15.09
CA ARG A 72 -0.37 0.72 15.47
C ARG A 72 -0.94 1.44 14.25
N GLY A 73 -0.09 1.71 13.25
CA GLY A 73 -0.50 2.35 12.01
C GLY A 73 -1.52 1.52 11.24
N LEU A 74 -1.25 0.22 11.06
CA LEU A 74 -2.17 -0.70 10.38
C LEU A 74 -3.51 -0.80 11.12
N ALA A 75 -3.50 -0.89 12.45
CA ALA A 75 -4.73 -0.94 13.24
C ALA A 75 -5.57 0.34 13.08
N ALA A 76 -4.92 1.52 13.03
CA ALA A 76 -5.60 2.79 12.80
C ALA A 76 -6.23 2.85 11.39
N VAL A 77 -5.49 2.40 10.36
CA VAL A 77 -6.00 2.32 8.98
C VAL A 77 -7.19 1.38 8.87
N LEU A 78 -7.11 0.18 9.46
CA LEU A 78 -8.22 -0.78 9.45
C LEU A 78 -9.46 -0.20 10.13
N LYS A 79 -9.29 0.46 11.28
CA LYS A 79 -10.38 1.14 11.97
C LYS A 79 -11.02 2.22 11.09
N ASP A 80 -10.22 3.06 10.46
CA ASP A 80 -10.70 4.13 9.58
C ASP A 80 -11.47 3.56 8.37
N VAL A 81 -10.93 2.55 7.70
CA VAL A 81 -11.57 1.89 6.55
C VAL A 81 -12.86 1.19 6.93
N MET A 82 -12.90 0.51 8.08
CA MET A 82 -14.11 -0.16 8.56
C MET A 82 -15.24 0.83 8.88
N LEU A 83 -14.90 2.02 9.39
CA LEU A 83 -15.89 3.02 9.79
C LEU A 83 -16.39 3.87 8.63
N ASN A 84 -15.53 4.19 7.65
CA ASN A 84 -15.89 5.10 6.57
C ASN A 84 -15.92 4.43 5.17
N GLY A 85 -15.77 3.10 5.12
CA GLY A 85 -15.71 2.32 3.88
C GLY A 85 -14.46 2.60 3.04
N VAL A 86 -14.32 1.90 1.92
CA VAL A 86 -13.39 2.27 0.84
C VAL A 86 -14.24 2.76 -0.32
N ALA A 87 -13.88 3.91 -0.89
CA ALA A 87 -14.53 4.36 -2.12
C ALA A 87 -14.32 3.30 -3.21
N ALA A 88 -15.35 3.00 -4.00
CA ALA A 88 -15.16 2.15 -5.17
C ALA A 88 -14.15 2.84 -6.10
N GLY A 89 -12.94 2.27 -6.19
CA GLY A 89 -11.89 2.78 -7.06
C GLY A 89 -12.40 2.89 -8.49
N ASN A 90 -11.94 3.92 -9.22
CA ASN A 90 -12.30 4.12 -10.63
C ASN A 90 -12.01 2.86 -11.44
N SER A 91 -13.03 2.07 -11.72
CA SER A 91 -12.98 0.92 -12.62
C SER A 91 -12.88 1.39 -14.07
N CYS A 92 -11.76 2.01 -14.43
CA CYS A 92 -11.42 2.15 -15.84
C CYS A 92 -10.91 0.79 -16.32
N ARG A 93 -11.83 -0.13 -16.62
CA ARG A 93 -11.54 -1.30 -17.44
C ARG A 93 -11.21 -0.78 -18.84
N THR A 94 -9.96 -0.89 -19.26
CA THR A 94 -9.65 -0.91 -20.69
C THR A 94 -10.08 -2.28 -21.23
N GLU A 95 -11.38 -2.43 -21.50
CA GLU A 95 -11.87 -3.42 -22.46
C GLU A 95 -11.20 -3.10 -23.81
N GLY A 96 -10.48 -4.07 -24.37
CA GLY A 96 -9.67 -3.89 -25.56
C GLY A 96 -10.47 -3.65 -26.84
N LEU A 97 -9.78 -3.23 -27.90
CA LEU A 97 -9.90 -3.76 -29.26
C LEU A 97 -8.92 -3.00 -30.15
N GLY A 98 -7.97 -3.74 -30.72
CA GLY A 98 -7.18 -3.25 -31.83
C GLY A 98 -8.09 -2.87 -32.98
N THR A 99 -7.80 -1.72 -33.59
CA THR A 99 -8.02 -1.56 -35.03
C THR A 99 -6.71 -1.10 -35.63
N SER A 100 -6.10 -2.01 -36.39
CA SER A 100 -5.06 -1.70 -37.35
C SER A 100 -5.62 -0.75 -38.40
N HIS A 101 -5.02 0.43 -38.53
CA HIS A 101 -5.01 1.20 -39.77
C HIS A 101 -3.57 1.62 -40.03
N GLY A 102 -3.02 1.14 -41.14
CA GLY A 102 -1.65 1.33 -41.60
C GLY A 102 -1.23 0.15 -42.46
#